data_AF-A0A9E5GZ83-F1
#
_entry.id   AF-A0A9E5GZ83-F1
#
_cell.length_a   1.000
_cell.length_b   1.000
_cell.length_c   1.000
_cell.angle_alpha   90.00
_cell.angle_beta   90.00
_cell.angle_gamma   90.00
#
_symmetry.space_group_name_H-M   'P 1'
#
loop_
_entity.id
_entity.type
_entity.pdbx_description
1 polymer ?
#
loop_
_entity_poly.entity_id
_entity_poly.type
_entity_poly.pdbx_seq_one_letter_code
_entity_poly.pdbx_strand_id
1 'polypeptide(L)'
;MVLFLQSCYYDELPADSGVLPTNVSFSQDVQRIFNVSCIGCHSGAIKLDLRSANSYQSLINGNYVLPNDATNSKLIKSLKGDGMAIMPPTGGLSNSDINTVIQWINEGAIKN
;
A
#
# COMPACT_ATOMS: atom_id res chain seq x y z
N MET A 1 -5.16 54.58 -8.36
CA MET A 1 -5.01 53.72 -7.16
C MET A 1 -6.17 52.73 -7.18
N VAL A 2 -6.03 51.67 -7.97
CA VAL A 2 -7.03 50.60 -8.09
C VAL A 2 -6.51 49.47 -7.22
N LEU A 3 -7.14 49.30 -6.06
CA LEU A 3 -6.89 48.18 -5.15
C LEU A 3 -7.40 46.91 -5.82
N PHE A 4 -6.48 46.14 -6.38
CA PHE A 4 -6.74 44.76 -6.79
C PHE A 4 -6.84 43.92 -5.52
N LEU A 5 -8.07 43.58 -5.14
CA LEU A 5 -8.34 42.48 -4.22
C LEU A 5 -8.05 41.19 -4.99
N GLN A 6 -6.81 40.72 -4.95
CA GLN A 6 -6.52 39.33 -5.30
C GLN A 6 -7.11 38.49 -4.18
N SER A 7 -8.32 37.99 -4.42
CA SER A 7 -8.88 36.84 -3.73
C SER A 7 -7.81 35.76 -3.70
N CYS A 8 -7.45 35.30 -2.50
CA CYS A 8 -6.77 34.03 -2.34
C CYS A 8 -7.69 32.98 -2.95
N TYR A 9 -7.42 32.61 -4.20
CA TYR A 9 -7.93 31.39 -4.81
C TYR A 9 -7.31 30.27 -3.98
N TYR A 10 -7.99 29.91 -2.90
CA TYR A 10 -7.84 28.60 -2.32
C TYR A 10 -8.27 27.66 -3.45
N ASP A 11 -7.28 27.12 -4.15
CA ASP A 11 -7.44 25.90 -4.91
C ASP A 11 -8.06 24.92 -3.91
N GLU A 12 -9.36 24.65 -4.07
CA GLU A 12 -10.08 23.71 -3.24
C GLU A 12 -9.39 22.37 -3.47
N LEU A 13 -8.45 22.02 -2.59
CA LEU A 13 -7.86 20.70 -2.56
C LEU A 13 -9.06 19.74 -2.56
N PRO A 14 -9.25 18.94 -3.61
CA PRO A 14 -10.41 18.09 -3.68
C PRO A 14 -10.39 17.25 -2.42
N ALA A 15 -11.46 17.37 -1.63
CA ALA A 15 -11.67 16.55 -0.46
C ALA A 15 -11.39 15.12 -0.89
N ASP A 16 -10.49 14.47 -0.15
CA ASP A 16 -10.16 13.05 -0.18
C ASP A 16 -11.45 12.25 -0.35
N SER A 17 -11.84 12.08 -1.60
CA SER A 17 -12.99 11.33 -2.00
C SER A 17 -12.51 9.91 -1.81
N GLY A 18 -13.23 9.09 -1.04
CA GLY A 18 -12.91 7.68 -0.76
C GLY A 18 -12.90 6.77 -2.00
N VAL A 19 -12.41 7.27 -3.12
CA VAL A 19 -12.06 6.62 -4.37
C VAL A 19 -10.77 5.87 -4.09
N LEU A 20 -10.88 4.54 -4.09
CA LEU A 20 -9.69 3.69 -4.12
C LEU A 20 -8.84 4.09 -5.33
N PRO A 21 -7.49 4.07 -5.23
CA PRO A 21 -6.65 4.31 -6.39
C PRO A 21 -7.04 3.34 -7.52
N THR A 22 -6.71 3.68 -8.76
CA THR A 22 -6.91 2.78 -9.90
C THR A 22 -5.60 2.67 -10.66
N ASN A 23 -5.37 1.52 -11.29
CA ASN A 23 -4.13 1.24 -12.03
C ASN A 23 -2.89 1.32 -11.13
N VAL A 24 -2.95 0.66 -9.97
CA VAL A 24 -1.87 0.69 -8.98
C VAL A 24 -0.64 -0.01 -9.54
N SER A 25 0.51 0.66 -9.47
CA SER A 25 1.79 0.08 -9.85
C SER A 25 2.43 -0.62 -8.67
N PHE A 26 2.85 -1.88 -8.86
CA PHE A 26 3.63 -2.58 -7.86
C PHE A 26 4.95 -1.86 -7.56
N SER A 27 5.68 -1.49 -8.61
CA SER A 27 7.02 -0.91 -8.50
C SER A 27 7.01 0.52 -7.93
N GLN A 28 5.99 1.31 -8.26
CA GLN A 28 5.89 2.69 -7.81
C GLN A 28 5.15 2.80 -6.49
N ASP A 29 4.01 2.14 -6.32
CA ASP A 29 3.11 2.40 -5.19
C ASP A 29 3.33 1.40 -4.06
N VAL A 30 3.18 0.11 -4.36
CA VAL A 30 3.25 -0.95 -3.34
C VAL A 30 4.67 -1.09 -2.79
N GLN A 31 5.68 -1.11 -3.66
CA GLN A 31 7.07 -1.23 -3.24
C GLN A 31 7.52 0.00 -2.42
N ARG A 32 7.01 1.20 -2.70
CA ARG A 32 7.31 2.40 -1.91
C ARG A 32 6.82 2.24 -0.48
N ILE A 33 5.61 1.70 -0.29
CA ILE A 33 5.07 1.38 1.04
C ILE A 33 5.99 0.40 1.77
N PHE A 34 6.44 -0.67 1.09
CA PHE A 34 7.34 -1.65 1.71
C PHE A 34 8.70 -1.06 2.10
N ASN A 35 9.24 -0.15 1.28
CA ASN A 35 10.51 0.54 1.55
C ASN A 35 10.44 1.37 2.83
N VAL A 36 9.31 2.04 3.05
CA VAL A 36 9.13 2.93 4.22
C VAL A 36 8.80 2.11 5.47
N SER A 37 7.91 1.12 5.35
CA SER A 37 7.21 0.58 6.52
C SER A 37 7.53 -0.89 6.84
N CYS A 38 8.15 -1.64 5.93
CA CYS A 38 8.25 -3.10 6.08
C CYS A 38 9.68 -3.64 6.11
N ILE A 39 10.58 -3.10 5.27
CA ILE A 39 11.93 -3.64 5.09
C ILE A 39 12.78 -3.60 6.37
N GLY A 40 12.49 -2.70 7.31
CA GLY A 40 13.17 -2.65 8.61
C GLY A 40 13.22 -4.01 9.33
N CYS A 41 12.13 -4.79 9.23
CA CYS A 41 12.07 -6.16 9.76
C CYS A 41 12.07 -7.22 8.64
N HIS A 42 11.51 -6.92 7.47
CA HIS A 42 11.36 -7.82 6.33
C HIS A 42 12.45 -7.61 5.26
N SER A 43 13.71 -7.57 5.67
CA SER A 43 14.88 -7.39 4.79
C SER A 43 15.52 -8.70 4.35
N GLY A 44 14.82 -9.82 4.46
CA GLY A 44 15.32 -11.17 4.13
C GLY A 44 16.08 -11.87 5.26
N ALA A 45 16.23 -11.24 6.43
CA ALA A 45 16.71 -11.92 7.65
C ALA A 45 15.65 -12.87 8.25
N ILE A 46 14.38 -12.68 7.88
CA ILE A 46 13.24 -13.51 8.26
C ILE A 46 12.58 -14.11 7.01
N LYS A 47 11.59 -15.01 7.18
CA LYS A 47 10.93 -15.78 6.10
C LYS A 47 10.36 -14.95 4.93
N LEU A 48 10.19 -13.64 5.07
CA LEU A 48 9.65 -12.75 4.03
C LEU A 48 10.62 -11.60 3.77
N ASP A 49 11.11 -11.52 2.53
CA ASP A 49 11.97 -10.45 2.03
C ASP A 49 11.16 -9.50 1.16
N LEU A 50 10.98 -8.25 1.62
CA LEU A 50 10.23 -7.22 0.93
C LEU A 50 11.14 -6.17 0.26
N ARG A 51 12.45 -6.45 0.15
CA ARG A 51 13.36 -5.65 -0.68
C ARG A 51 12.94 -5.75 -2.14
N SER A 52 13.09 -4.65 -2.88
CA SER A 52 12.60 -4.51 -4.26
C SER A 52 13.02 -5.65 -5.21
N ALA A 53 14.19 -6.26 -4.98
CA ALA A 53 14.68 -7.38 -5.77
C ALA A 53 13.85 -8.67 -5.59
N ASN A 54 13.25 -8.86 -4.40
CA ASN A 54 12.67 -10.14 -3.97
C ASN A 54 11.17 -10.03 -3.65
N SER A 55 10.69 -8.86 -3.22
CA SER A 55 9.34 -8.61 -2.68
C SER A 55 8.22 -9.28 -3.44
N TYR A 56 8.12 -9.04 -4.75
CA TYR A 56 7.08 -9.62 -5.58
C TYR A 56 7.10 -11.15 -5.53
N GLN A 57 8.27 -11.73 -5.78
CA GLN A 57 8.40 -13.20 -5.83
C GLN A 57 8.18 -13.83 -4.46
N SER A 58 8.65 -13.18 -3.39
CA SER A 58 8.44 -13.64 -2.02
C SER A 58 6.98 -13.61 -1.62
N LEU A 59 6.21 -12.59 -2.03
CA LEU A 59 4.77 -12.51 -1.77
C LEU A 59 3.98 -13.59 -2.49
N ILE A 60 4.26 -13.82 -3.77
CA ILE A 60 3.57 -14.81 -4.60
C ILE A 60 3.96 -16.24 -4.19
N ASN A 61 5.26 -16.56 -4.10
CA ASN A 61 5.70 -17.92 -3.72
C ASN A 61 5.36 -18.27 -2.28
N GLY A 62 5.35 -17.29 -1.38
CA GLY A 62 4.97 -17.49 0.01
C GLY A 62 3.47 -17.61 0.23
N ASN A 63 2.66 -17.47 -0.83
CA ASN A 63 1.21 -17.48 -0.77
C ASN A 63 0.68 -16.44 0.24
N TYR A 64 1.32 -15.26 0.25
CA TYR A 64 0.92 -14.11 1.06
C TYR A 64 -0.11 -13.24 0.33
N VAL A 65 -0.07 -13.26 -0.99
CA VAL A 65 -0.97 -12.54 -1.89
C VAL A 65 -1.68 -13.56 -2.77
N LEU A 66 -3.01 -13.44 -2.84
CA LEU A 66 -3.87 -14.16 -3.76
C LEU A 66 -4.39 -13.16 -4.79
N PRO A 67 -3.89 -13.20 -6.05
CA PRO A 67 -4.36 -12.31 -7.11
C PRO A 67 -5.89 -12.31 -7.24
N ASN A 68 -6.48 -11.12 -7.37
CA ASN A 68 -7.93 -10.88 -7.42
C ASN A 68 -8.70 -11.22 -6.12
N ASP A 69 -8.02 -11.55 -5.03
CA ASP A 69 -8.65 -11.87 -3.74
C ASP A 69 -7.88 -11.23 -2.57
N ALA A 70 -8.02 -9.91 -2.43
CA ALA A 70 -7.43 -9.17 -1.32
C ALA A 70 -7.97 -9.63 0.05
N THR A 71 -9.25 -10.00 0.13
CA THR A 71 -9.90 -10.41 1.39
C THR A 71 -9.26 -11.68 1.97
N ASN A 72 -8.94 -12.67 1.14
CA ASN A 72 -8.31 -13.90 1.62
C ASN A 72 -6.78 -13.85 1.62
N SER A 73 -6.17 -12.81 1.04
CA SER A 73 -4.72 -12.61 1.06
C SER A 73 -4.20 -12.40 2.48
N LYS A 74 -3.18 -13.19 2.87
CA LYS A 74 -2.56 -13.08 4.19
C LYS A 74 -1.98 -11.70 4.43
N LEU A 75 -1.39 -11.08 3.41
CA LEU A 75 -0.87 -9.73 3.51
C LEU A 75 -1.91 -8.77 4.10
N ILE A 76 -3.11 -8.72 3.52
CA ILE A 76 -4.19 -7.82 3.97
C ILE A 76 -4.69 -8.17 5.37
N LYS A 77 -4.84 -9.47 5.68
CA LYS A 77 -5.21 -9.91 7.03
C LYS A 77 -4.20 -9.44 8.08
N SER A 78 -2.91 -9.51 7.78
CA SER A 78 -1.87 -8.95 8.66
C SER A 78 -1.89 -7.43 8.70
N LEU A 79 -2.18 -6.73 7.60
CA LEU A 79 -2.29 -5.27 7.62
C LEU A 79 -3.47 -4.78 8.47
N LYS A 80 -4.56 -5.55 8.52
CA LYS A 80 -5.79 -5.23 9.27
C LYS A 80 -5.87 -5.84 10.66
N GLY A 81 -4.96 -6.75 11.01
CA GLY A 81 -5.06 -7.54 12.25
C GLY A 81 -6.23 -8.52 12.27
N ASP A 82 -6.68 -9.01 11.11
CA ASP A 82 -7.80 -9.93 10.98
C ASP A 82 -7.33 -11.39 11.13
N GLY A 83 -7.48 -11.93 12.34
CA GLY A 83 -7.07 -13.31 12.67
C GLY A 83 -5.55 -13.55 12.59
N MET A 84 -4.74 -12.50 12.40
CA MET A 84 -3.29 -12.53 12.32
C MET A 84 -2.67 -11.34 13.05
N ALA A 85 -1.40 -11.45 13.43
CA ALA A 85 -0.66 -10.35 14.04
C ALA A 85 -0.61 -9.13 13.10
N ILE A 86 -0.88 -7.96 13.66
CA ILE A 86 -0.88 -6.70 12.92
C ILE A 86 0.54 -6.33 12.46
N MET A 87 0.67 -5.89 11.21
CA MET A 87 1.93 -5.43 10.64
C MET A 87 1.77 -4.03 10.02
N PRO A 88 2.73 -3.10 10.25
CA PRO A 88 3.87 -3.22 11.15
C PRO A 88 3.46 -3.25 12.63
N PRO A 89 4.23 -3.94 13.51
CA PRO A 89 3.89 -4.03 14.94
C PRO A 89 4.03 -2.70 15.68
N THR A 90 4.68 -1.71 15.07
CA THR A 90 4.94 -0.38 15.64
C THR A 90 3.79 0.60 15.48
N GLY A 91 2.68 0.20 14.84
CA GLY A 91 1.52 1.09 14.70
C GLY A 91 0.61 0.83 13.51
N GLY A 92 0.79 -0.27 12.76
CA GLY A 92 0.01 -0.53 11.55
C GLY A 92 0.31 0.45 10.41
N LEU A 93 -0.39 0.28 9.29
CA LEU A 93 -0.32 1.16 8.13
C LEU A 93 -1.51 2.11 8.10
N SER A 94 -1.37 3.23 7.39
CA SER A 94 -2.48 4.13 7.13
C SER A 94 -3.56 3.43 6.30
N ASN A 95 -4.83 3.85 6.43
CA ASN A 95 -5.91 3.28 5.63
C ASN A 95 -5.69 3.49 4.12
N SER A 96 -5.09 4.61 3.71
CA SER A 96 -4.76 4.89 2.31
C SER A 96 -3.71 3.92 1.76
N ASP A 97 -2.67 3.60 2.54
CA ASP A 97 -1.65 2.61 2.13
C ASP A 97 -2.26 1.22 2.05
N ILE A 98 -3.08 0.83 3.04
CA ILE A 98 -3.78 -0.45 3.03
C ILE A 98 -4.68 -0.55 1.80
N ASN A 99 -5.43 0.51 1.48
CA ASN A 99 -6.29 0.58 0.30
C ASN A 99 -5.50 0.46 -1.01
N THR A 100 -4.31 1.05 -1.07
CA THR A 100 -3.38 0.89 -2.21
C THR A 100 -2.99 -0.57 -2.41
N VAL A 101 -2.62 -1.27 -1.33
CA VAL A 101 -2.28 -2.70 -1.41
C VAL A 101 -3.50 -3.56 -1.75
N ILE A 102 -4.67 -3.28 -1.17
CA ILE A 102 -5.92 -3.98 -1.49
C ILE A 102 -6.23 -3.85 -2.98
N GLN A 103 -6.17 -2.62 -3.49
CA GLN A 103 -6.47 -2.36 -4.89
C GLN A 103 -5.50 -3.11 -5.80
N TRP A 104 -4.20 -3.01 -5.55
CA TRP A 104 -3.20 -3.73 -6.34
C TRP A 104 -3.48 -5.24 -6.40
N ILE A 105 -3.86 -5.85 -5.26
CA ILE A 105 -4.20 -7.28 -5.24
C ILE A 105 -5.46 -7.55 -6.07
N ASN A 106 -6.49 -6.72 -5.93
CA ASN A 106 -7.75 -6.85 -6.67
C ASN A 106 -7.59 -6.59 -8.17
N GLU A 107 -6.58 -5.83 -8.59
CA GLU A 107 -6.16 -5.65 -9.99
C GLU A 107 -5.32 -6.82 -10.53
N GLY A 108 -5.28 -7.94 -9.80
CA GLY A 108 -4.57 -9.15 -10.19
C GLY A 108 -3.13 -9.23 -9.71
N ALA A 109 -2.72 -8.36 -8.78
CA ALA A 109 -1.40 -8.35 -8.17
C ALA A 109 -0.26 -8.39 -9.21
N ILE A 110 -0.39 -7.60 -10.29
CA ILE A 110 0.57 -7.60 -11.40
C ILE A 110 1.90 -6.93 -11.02
N LYS A 111 3.01 -7.38 -11.63
CA LYS A 111 4.35 -6.78 -11.44
C LYS A 111 4.62 -5.68 -12.47
N ASN A 112 4.06 -4.50 -12.26
CA ASN A 112 4.15 -3.32 -13.14
C ASN A 112 4.91 -2.14 -12.53
#